data_AF-A0A9E2XVY0-F1
#
_entry.id   AF-A0A9E2XVY0-F1
#
_cell.length_a   1.000
_cell.length_b   1.000
_cell.length_c   1.000
_cell.angle_alpha   90.00
_cell.angle_beta   90.00
_cell.angle_gamma   90.00
#
_symmetry.space_group_name_H-M   'P 1'
#
loop_
_entity.id
_entity.type
_entity.pdbx_description
1 polymer ?
#
loop_
_entity_poly.entity_id
_entity_poly.type
_entity_poly.pdbx_seq_one_letter_code
_entity_poly.pdbx_strand_id
1 'polypeptide(L)'
;AQKGGAVYSHVRIARRAEEIHAVRIAAGGAHLLLGCDLVVAASADALSKLQPGRSRAIVNSHETITGDFTRNPDLTFPSRELQRSIAEATGADNTEFIDATHVATGLFGDSIASNLFMLGFAYQRGAVPLSADALGRAIELNGVAIEFNQRAFRWGRRAAVDPALVDARATPRGALPETHRLSETLEQVIDRRVAFLTEYQNAAYAARYTSIVKRIREAEANCTGEKSLTDAVARALFKLMAYKDEYEVARLYTETDFLKRVADRFEGPYEVNLHLAPPLFADRDPESGHLRKHTYGPWMIPVFRVLAKLRRLRGTPLDIFGRSEERRTERRLIGEYEAVLREIISRLSAANHPTAVELAALPLEIRGFGHVKQANLTRAKAREAALLTRFRSRFPAHALAAE
;
A
#
# COMPACT_ATOMS: atom_id res chain seq x y z
N ALA A 1 1.99 -21.22 15.14
CA ALA A 1 2.71 -20.85 13.90
C ALA A 1 2.40 -19.40 13.56
N GLN A 2 3.34 -18.48 13.74
CA GLN A 2 3.17 -17.09 13.27
C GLN A 2 3.15 -17.13 11.73
N LYS A 3 1.99 -16.86 11.12
CA LYS A 3 1.90 -16.65 9.68
C LYS A 3 2.74 -15.39 9.36
N GLY A 4 3.80 -15.54 8.55
CA GLY A 4 4.65 -14.43 8.11
C GLY A 4 6.04 -14.31 8.76
N GLY A 5 6.51 -15.31 9.50
CA GLY A 5 7.90 -15.33 9.99
C GLY A 5 8.92 -15.64 8.87
N ALA A 6 10.16 -15.17 9.03
CA ALA A 6 11.27 -15.49 8.13
C ALA A 6 11.51 -17.00 8.04
N VAL A 7 11.59 -17.55 6.83
CA VAL A 7 11.86 -18.97 6.59
C VAL A 7 13.22 -19.12 5.92
N TYR A 8 14.07 -19.98 6.49
CA TYR A 8 15.40 -20.31 5.96
C TYR A 8 15.46 -21.77 5.54
N SER A 9 16.11 -22.01 4.41
CA SER A 9 16.47 -23.36 3.96
C SER A 9 17.97 -23.41 3.71
N HIS A 10 18.65 -24.30 4.43
CA HIS A 10 20.07 -24.58 4.20
C HIS A 10 20.19 -25.78 3.26
N VAL A 11 20.75 -25.56 2.07
CA VAL A 11 20.93 -26.60 1.07
C VAL A 11 22.43 -26.79 0.84
N ARG A 12 22.91 -28.03 1.02
CA ARG A 12 24.28 -28.43 0.67
C ARG A 12 24.21 -29.44 -0.46
N ILE A 13 24.98 -29.19 -1.50
CA ILE A 13 25.10 -30.07 -2.66
C ILE A 13 26.56 -30.51 -2.71
N ALA A 14 26.79 -31.81 -2.74
CA ALA A 14 28.12 -32.41 -2.86
C ALA A 14 28.06 -33.55 -3.88
N ARG A 15 29.23 -33.97 -4.38
CA ARG A 15 29.29 -35.08 -5.35
C ARG A 15 28.99 -36.44 -4.72
N ARG A 16 29.28 -36.57 -3.42
CA ARG A 16 29.04 -37.78 -2.63
C ARG A 16 28.41 -37.43 -1.29
N ALA A 17 27.61 -38.35 -0.75
CA ALA A 17 26.90 -38.12 0.51
C ALA A 17 27.86 -37.93 1.69
N GLU A 18 28.99 -38.65 1.69
CA GLU A 18 30.00 -38.58 2.75
C GLU A 18 30.66 -37.20 2.89
N GLU A 19 30.57 -36.33 1.87
CA GLU A 19 31.12 -34.97 1.90
C GLU A 19 30.21 -33.97 2.66
N ILE A 20 28.99 -34.39 3.04
CA ILE A 20 28.02 -33.57 3.76
C ILE A 20 28.09 -33.91 5.25
N HIS A 21 28.92 -33.17 5.99
CA HIS A 21 29.13 -33.39 7.43
C HIS A 21 28.16 -32.61 8.35
N ALA A 22 27.42 -31.64 7.82
CA ALA A 22 26.50 -30.81 8.60
C ALA A 22 25.28 -30.36 7.79
N VAL A 23 24.12 -30.31 8.43
CA VAL A 23 22.85 -29.88 7.81
C VAL A 23 22.79 -28.35 7.68
N ARG A 24 23.41 -27.61 8.60
CA ARG A 24 23.44 -26.14 8.58
C ARG A 24 24.67 -25.61 7.86
N ILE A 25 24.52 -24.43 7.26
CA ILE A 25 25.64 -23.68 6.67
C ILE A 25 26.28 -22.85 7.80
N ALA A 26 27.59 -22.98 7.95
CA ALA A 26 28.36 -22.21 8.93
C ALA A 26 28.49 -20.73 8.52
N ALA A 27 28.95 -19.87 9.44
CA ALA A 27 29.24 -18.49 9.11
C ALA A 27 30.26 -18.39 7.96
N GLY A 28 30.04 -17.48 7.00
CA GLY A 28 30.82 -17.37 5.76
C GLY A 28 30.80 -18.59 4.83
N GLY A 29 30.01 -19.62 5.14
CA GLY A 29 30.03 -20.90 4.44
C GLY A 29 29.21 -20.94 3.15
N ALA A 30 28.30 -19.98 2.92
CA ALA A 30 27.37 -20.01 1.79
C ALA A 30 28.05 -19.60 0.49
N HIS A 31 27.84 -20.37 -0.58
CA HIS A 31 28.28 -19.99 -1.93
C HIS A 31 27.21 -19.16 -2.67
N LEU A 32 25.94 -19.40 -2.36
CA LEU A 32 24.81 -18.71 -2.96
C LEU A 32 23.79 -18.37 -1.87
N LEU A 33 23.37 -17.11 -1.83
CA LEU A 33 22.13 -16.66 -1.20
C LEU A 33 21.07 -16.46 -2.29
N LEU A 34 20.03 -17.28 -2.27
CA LEU A 34 18.84 -17.09 -3.09
C LEU A 34 17.74 -16.45 -2.24
N GLY A 35 17.71 -15.12 -2.21
CA GLY A 35 16.79 -14.35 -1.38
C GLY A 35 15.46 -14.13 -2.08
N CYS A 36 14.41 -14.88 -1.73
CA CYS A 36 13.08 -14.68 -2.33
C CYS A 36 12.30 -13.49 -1.70
N ASP A 37 12.80 -12.96 -0.58
CA ASP A 37 12.30 -11.78 0.13
C ASP A 37 13.49 -10.93 0.60
N LEU A 38 13.41 -9.61 0.38
CA LEU A 38 14.51 -8.68 0.66
C LEU A 38 14.82 -8.55 2.16
N VAL A 39 13.79 -8.51 3.01
CA VAL A 39 13.94 -8.35 4.47
C VAL A 39 14.57 -9.60 5.08
N VAL A 40 14.11 -10.78 4.65
CA VAL A 40 14.67 -12.06 5.10
C VAL A 40 16.12 -12.23 4.64
N ALA A 41 16.43 -11.83 3.39
CA ALA A 41 17.79 -11.91 2.85
C ALA A 41 18.78 -10.96 3.56
N ALA A 42 18.30 -9.81 4.04
CA ALA A 42 19.10 -8.83 4.78
C ALA A 42 19.16 -9.10 6.30
N SER A 43 18.62 -10.23 6.78
CA SER A 43 18.64 -10.55 8.20
C SER A 43 20.06 -10.89 8.70
N ALA A 44 20.31 -10.67 9.99
CA ALA A 44 21.59 -11.01 10.61
C ALA A 44 21.99 -12.49 10.40
N ASP A 45 21.03 -13.42 10.46
CA ASP A 45 21.35 -14.84 10.23
C ASP A 45 21.75 -15.12 8.79
N ALA A 46 21.05 -14.55 7.80
CA ALA A 46 21.40 -14.69 6.38
C ALA A 46 22.78 -14.06 6.08
N LEU A 47 22.97 -12.80 6.49
CA LEU A 47 24.21 -12.06 6.27
C LEU A 47 25.41 -12.75 6.93
N SER A 48 25.23 -13.36 8.11
CA SER A 48 26.32 -14.09 8.79
C SER A 48 26.87 -15.27 7.99
N LYS A 49 26.11 -15.83 7.03
CA LYS A 49 26.55 -16.97 6.21
C LYS A 49 27.33 -16.55 4.97
N LEU A 50 27.35 -15.26 4.65
CA LEU A 50 27.97 -14.72 3.45
C LEU A 50 29.42 -14.33 3.72
N GLN A 51 30.23 -14.42 2.67
CA GLN A 51 31.61 -14.00 2.69
C GLN A 51 31.92 -13.20 1.40
N PRO A 52 32.43 -11.96 1.51
CA PRO A 52 32.83 -11.17 0.36
C PRO A 52 33.81 -11.90 -0.55
N GLY A 53 33.57 -11.86 -1.86
CA GLY A 53 34.42 -12.48 -2.88
C GLY A 53 34.26 -14.00 -3.05
N ARG A 54 33.50 -14.67 -2.18
CA ARG A 54 33.20 -16.11 -2.29
C ARG A 54 31.71 -16.37 -2.50
N SER A 55 30.86 -15.66 -1.78
CA SER A 55 29.41 -15.79 -1.89
C SER A 55 28.90 -15.01 -3.09
N ARG A 56 27.80 -15.49 -3.67
CA ARG A 56 26.96 -14.74 -4.59
C ARG A 56 25.57 -14.55 -3.99
N ALA A 57 24.94 -13.41 -4.24
CA ALA A 57 23.59 -13.12 -3.78
C ALA A 57 22.71 -12.78 -4.98
N ILE A 58 21.59 -13.48 -5.10
CA ILE A 58 20.54 -13.20 -6.08
C ILE A 58 19.27 -12.99 -5.27
N VAL A 59 18.80 -11.75 -5.22
CA VAL A 59 17.76 -11.34 -4.27
C VAL A 59 16.60 -10.66 -4.98
N ASN A 60 15.41 -11.06 -4.60
CA ASN A 60 14.17 -10.43 -5.02
C ASN A 60 14.06 -9.06 -4.36
N SER A 61 14.12 -7.99 -5.14
CA SER A 61 14.10 -6.61 -4.62
C SER A 61 12.70 -6.08 -4.37
N HIS A 62 11.66 -6.89 -4.57
CA HIS A 62 10.29 -6.49 -4.36
C HIS A 62 10.06 -6.01 -2.92
N GLU A 63 9.48 -4.83 -2.77
CA GLU A 63 9.16 -4.25 -1.47
C GLU A 63 7.90 -4.88 -0.90
N THR A 64 8.06 -5.96 -0.14
CA THR A 64 6.95 -6.57 0.60
C THR A 64 6.82 -5.89 1.95
N ILE A 65 5.69 -5.22 2.17
CA ILE A 65 5.38 -4.58 3.45
C ILE A 65 5.16 -5.67 4.51
N THR A 66 6.05 -5.76 5.50
CA THR A 66 5.96 -6.73 6.60
C THR A 66 4.96 -6.29 7.67
N GLY A 67 4.71 -7.15 8.66
CA GLY A 67 3.81 -6.87 9.78
C GLY A 67 4.13 -5.58 10.55
N ASP A 68 5.37 -5.08 10.50
CA ASP A 68 5.78 -3.86 11.21
C ASP A 68 5.05 -2.60 10.72
N PHE A 69 4.59 -2.57 9.46
CA PHE A 69 3.77 -1.49 8.93
C PHE A 69 2.39 -1.39 9.60
N THR A 70 1.91 -2.47 10.24
CA THR A 70 0.67 -2.40 11.03
C THR A 70 0.80 -1.48 12.24
N ARG A 71 2.03 -1.20 12.70
CA ARG A 71 2.32 -0.35 13.87
C ARG A 71 2.68 1.09 13.48
N ASN A 72 3.34 1.30 12.33
CA ASN A 72 3.68 2.63 11.83
C ASN A 72 3.21 2.82 10.38
N PRO A 73 2.07 3.50 10.14
CA PRO A 73 1.53 3.75 8.81
C PRO A 73 2.36 4.68 7.91
N ASP A 74 3.34 5.40 8.47
CA ASP A 74 4.24 6.31 7.76
C ASP A 74 5.65 5.72 7.60
N LEU A 75 5.84 4.44 7.96
CA LEU A 75 7.13 3.76 7.81
C LEU A 75 7.51 3.71 6.33
N THR A 76 8.59 4.37 5.98
CA THR A 76 9.22 4.23 4.66
C THR A 76 10.00 2.92 4.64
N PHE A 77 9.76 2.08 3.64
CA PHE A 77 10.45 0.80 3.53
C PHE A 77 11.93 1.04 3.19
N PRO A 78 12.89 0.56 4.00
CA PRO A 78 14.31 0.91 3.84
C PRO A 78 15.00 0.05 2.78
N SER A 79 14.43 -0.08 1.57
CA SER A 79 14.93 -0.99 0.52
C SER A 79 16.39 -0.76 0.17
N ARG A 80 16.81 0.51 0.04
CA ARG A 80 18.20 0.88 -0.27
C ARG A 80 19.18 0.43 0.81
N GLU A 81 18.81 0.54 2.07
CA GLU A 81 19.66 0.15 3.20
C GLU A 81 19.81 -1.38 3.24
N LEU A 82 18.70 -2.12 3.06
CA LEU A 82 18.72 -3.58 3.02
C LEU A 82 19.56 -4.12 1.85
N GLN A 83 19.39 -3.56 0.65
CA GLN A 83 20.19 -3.92 -0.52
C GLN A 83 21.67 -3.65 -0.29
N ARG A 84 22.00 -2.50 0.33
CA ARG A 84 23.37 -2.14 0.67
C ARG A 84 23.99 -3.15 1.65
N SER A 85 23.28 -3.54 2.71
CA SER A 85 23.80 -4.53 3.68
C SER A 85 24.09 -5.89 3.03
N ILE A 86 23.25 -6.33 2.09
CA ILE A 86 23.48 -7.58 1.34
C ILE A 86 24.72 -7.45 0.43
N ALA A 87 24.84 -6.32 -0.28
CA ALA A 87 25.97 -6.05 -1.15
C ALA A 87 27.29 -5.95 -0.38
N GLU A 88 27.29 -5.35 0.82
CA GLU A 88 28.46 -5.29 1.70
C GLU A 88 28.88 -6.69 2.21
N ALA A 89 27.92 -7.56 2.54
CA ALA A 89 28.20 -8.92 3.03
C ALA A 89 28.65 -9.91 1.93
N THR A 90 28.33 -9.63 0.66
CA THR A 90 28.60 -10.53 -0.48
C THR A 90 29.71 -10.00 -1.41
N GLY A 91 29.86 -8.68 -1.48
CA GLY A 91 30.58 -7.96 -2.53
C GLY A 91 29.63 -7.44 -3.61
N ALA A 92 29.81 -6.17 -4.01
CA ALA A 92 28.93 -5.50 -4.96
C ALA A 92 28.84 -6.23 -6.31
N ASP A 93 29.98 -6.71 -6.83
CA ASP A 93 30.05 -7.42 -8.12
C ASP A 93 29.42 -8.82 -8.09
N ASN A 94 29.19 -9.37 -6.88
CA ASN A 94 28.59 -10.68 -6.66
C ASN A 94 27.12 -10.61 -6.22
N THR A 95 26.50 -9.44 -6.30
CA THR A 95 25.13 -9.21 -5.86
C THR A 95 24.25 -8.77 -7.02
N GLU A 96 23.17 -9.48 -7.26
CA GLU A 96 22.17 -9.13 -8.27
C GLU A 96 20.78 -9.00 -7.63
N PHE A 97 20.10 -7.91 -7.95
CA PHE A 97 18.74 -7.62 -7.50
C PHE A 97 17.79 -7.65 -8.69
N ILE A 98 16.64 -8.31 -8.53
CA ILE A 98 15.59 -8.39 -9.55
C ILE A 98 14.22 -8.30 -8.88
N ASP A 99 13.27 -7.56 -9.45
CA ASP A 99 11.88 -7.58 -8.99
C ASP A 99 11.15 -8.80 -9.56
N ALA A 100 11.52 -9.97 -9.03
CA ALA A 100 10.97 -11.25 -9.47
C ALA A 100 9.47 -11.36 -9.15
N THR A 101 8.99 -10.72 -8.08
CA THR A 101 7.56 -10.71 -7.75
C THR A 101 6.77 -9.94 -8.80
N HIS A 102 7.22 -8.75 -9.21
CA HIS A 102 6.58 -7.98 -10.28
C HIS A 102 6.48 -8.81 -11.57
N VAL A 103 7.62 -9.34 -12.01
CA VAL A 103 7.71 -10.12 -13.26
C VAL A 103 6.84 -11.38 -13.20
N ALA A 104 6.92 -12.15 -12.10
CA ALA A 104 6.14 -13.36 -11.93
C ALA A 104 4.63 -13.05 -11.90
N THR A 105 4.22 -12.03 -11.15
CA THR A 105 2.81 -11.62 -11.07
C THR A 105 2.28 -11.16 -12.42
N GLY A 106 3.09 -10.45 -13.19
CA GLY A 106 2.76 -10.01 -14.54
C GLY A 106 2.55 -11.19 -15.52
N LEU A 107 3.47 -12.16 -15.51
CA LEU A 107 3.46 -13.30 -16.44
C LEU A 107 2.46 -14.40 -16.08
N PHE A 108 2.19 -14.61 -14.78
CA PHE A 108 1.54 -15.83 -14.29
C PHE A 108 0.22 -15.60 -13.58
N GLY A 109 -0.17 -14.36 -13.30
CA GLY A 109 -1.37 -14.13 -12.49
C GLY A 109 -1.10 -14.08 -10.99
N ASP A 110 0.04 -14.60 -10.53
CA ASP A 110 0.30 -14.92 -9.13
C ASP A 110 1.79 -14.72 -8.78
N SER A 111 2.05 -14.12 -7.61
CA SER A 111 3.38 -13.95 -7.04
C SER A 111 4.05 -15.26 -6.63
N ILE A 112 3.32 -16.35 -6.43
CA ILE A 112 3.86 -17.66 -6.03
C ILE A 112 4.92 -18.17 -7.03
N ALA A 113 4.81 -17.79 -8.31
CA ALA A 113 5.81 -18.13 -9.33
C ALA A 113 7.20 -17.51 -9.08
N SER A 114 7.32 -16.49 -8.21
CA SER A 114 8.58 -15.77 -7.98
C SER A 114 9.70 -16.68 -7.49
N ASN A 115 9.42 -17.67 -6.63
CA ASN A 115 10.45 -18.57 -6.07
C ASN A 115 11.10 -19.44 -7.17
N LEU A 116 10.28 -20.06 -8.03
CA LEU A 116 10.78 -20.88 -9.14
C LEU A 116 11.41 -20.02 -10.24
N PHE A 117 10.90 -18.82 -10.46
CA PHE A 117 11.51 -17.83 -11.33
C PHE A 117 12.92 -17.44 -10.83
N MET A 118 13.07 -17.14 -9.54
CA MET A 118 14.37 -16.84 -8.92
C MET A 118 15.36 -18.00 -9.07
N LEU A 119 14.90 -19.25 -8.86
CA LEU A 119 15.73 -20.44 -9.10
C LEU A 119 16.18 -20.54 -10.56
N GLY A 120 15.30 -20.26 -11.51
CA GLY A 120 15.63 -20.22 -12.94
C GLY A 120 16.66 -19.15 -13.29
N PHE A 121 16.51 -17.97 -12.71
CA PHE A 121 17.45 -16.87 -12.87
C PHE A 121 18.84 -17.26 -12.33
N ALA A 122 18.89 -17.78 -11.10
CA ALA A 122 20.13 -18.24 -10.47
C ALA A 122 20.81 -19.38 -11.23
N TYR A 123 20.04 -20.33 -11.75
CA TYR A 123 20.55 -21.39 -12.61
C TYR A 123 21.21 -20.83 -13.87
N GLN A 124 20.54 -19.92 -14.58
CA GLN A 124 21.08 -19.36 -15.82
C GLN A 124 22.33 -18.50 -15.58
N ARG A 125 22.45 -17.90 -14.39
CA ARG A 125 23.65 -17.21 -13.93
C ARG A 125 24.80 -18.14 -13.54
N GLY A 126 24.61 -19.47 -13.56
CA GLY A 126 25.61 -20.47 -13.19
C GLY A 126 25.80 -20.63 -11.68
N ALA A 127 24.87 -20.11 -10.86
CA ALA A 127 25.00 -20.15 -9.40
C ALA A 127 24.47 -21.48 -8.78
N VAL A 128 23.73 -22.27 -9.55
CA VAL A 128 23.14 -23.53 -9.10
C VAL A 128 23.88 -24.72 -9.73
N PRO A 129 24.56 -25.58 -8.96
CA PRO A 129 25.40 -26.65 -9.48
C PRO A 129 24.60 -27.93 -9.81
N LEU A 130 23.50 -27.80 -10.54
CA LEU A 130 22.62 -28.90 -10.97
C LEU A 130 22.26 -28.74 -12.44
N SER A 131 21.90 -29.82 -13.13
CA SER A 131 21.41 -29.73 -14.51
C SER A 131 19.97 -29.21 -14.55
N ALA A 132 19.60 -28.56 -15.67
CA ALA A 132 18.21 -28.15 -15.89
C ALA A 132 17.25 -29.36 -15.89
N ASP A 133 17.68 -30.51 -16.42
CA ASP A 133 16.88 -31.73 -16.44
C ASP A 133 16.63 -32.29 -15.03
N ALA A 134 17.64 -32.23 -14.14
CA ALA A 134 17.46 -32.64 -12.75
C ALA A 134 16.47 -31.72 -12.01
N LEU A 135 16.55 -30.41 -12.24
CA LEU A 135 15.59 -29.44 -11.68
C LEU A 135 14.18 -29.65 -12.26
N GLY A 136 14.07 -29.90 -13.56
CA GLY A 136 12.81 -30.23 -14.22
C GLY A 136 12.17 -31.49 -13.65
N ARG A 137 12.98 -32.54 -13.44
CA ARG A 137 12.52 -33.79 -12.83
C ARG A 137 12.11 -33.61 -11.37
N ALA A 138 12.83 -32.78 -10.61
CA ALA A 138 12.44 -32.46 -9.23
C ALA A 138 11.08 -31.76 -9.15
N ILE A 139 10.77 -30.87 -10.10
CA ILE A 139 9.45 -30.24 -10.20
C ILE A 139 8.37 -31.28 -10.51
N GLU A 140 8.63 -32.22 -11.41
CA GLU A 140 7.69 -33.31 -11.72
C GLU A 140 7.44 -34.22 -10.52
N LEU A 141 8.50 -34.59 -9.79
CA LEU A 141 8.40 -35.44 -8.59
C LEU A 141 7.63 -34.76 -7.45
N ASN A 142 7.66 -33.43 -7.35
CA ASN A 142 6.87 -32.69 -6.37
C ASN A 142 5.36 -32.80 -6.65
N GLY A 143 4.96 -32.99 -7.91
CA GLY A 143 3.57 -33.28 -8.30
C GLY A 143 2.61 -32.09 -8.27
N VAL A 144 3.03 -30.91 -7.80
CA VAL A 144 2.16 -29.72 -7.68
C VAL A 144 2.39 -28.77 -8.86
N ALA A 145 1.32 -28.44 -9.58
CA ALA A 145 1.29 -27.43 -10.63
C ALA A 145 2.52 -27.50 -11.58
N ILE A 146 2.83 -28.71 -12.06
CA ILE A 146 4.09 -29.03 -12.75
C ILE A 146 4.36 -28.06 -13.91
N GLU A 147 3.39 -27.89 -14.81
CA GLU A 147 3.56 -27.04 -16.00
C GLU A 147 3.81 -25.57 -15.61
N PHE A 148 3.07 -25.07 -14.61
CA PHE A 148 3.23 -23.73 -14.06
C PHE A 148 4.65 -23.50 -13.52
N ASN A 149 5.13 -24.41 -12.67
CA ASN A 149 6.45 -24.32 -12.06
C ASN A 149 7.58 -24.44 -13.09
N GLN A 150 7.45 -25.33 -14.07
CA GLN A 150 8.40 -25.45 -15.16
C GLN A 150 8.43 -24.18 -16.04
N ARG A 151 7.26 -23.57 -16.30
CA ARG A 151 7.19 -22.29 -17.02
C ARG A 151 7.86 -21.17 -16.22
N ALA A 152 7.61 -21.07 -14.92
CA ALA A 152 8.23 -20.07 -14.03
C ALA A 152 9.76 -20.19 -14.07
N PHE A 153 10.30 -21.41 -13.93
CA PHE A 153 11.72 -21.69 -14.05
C PHE A 153 12.29 -21.24 -15.41
N ARG A 154 11.61 -21.57 -16.53
CA ARG A 154 12.04 -21.15 -17.88
C ARG A 154 12.03 -19.63 -18.06
N TRP A 155 11.05 -18.93 -17.50
CA TRP A 155 11.00 -17.46 -17.56
C TRP A 155 12.09 -16.80 -16.72
N GLY A 156 12.41 -17.35 -15.55
CA GLY A 156 13.56 -16.95 -14.75
C GLY A 156 14.87 -17.03 -15.52
N ARG A 157 15.07 -18.13 -16.24
CA ARG A 157 16.23 -18.30 -17.13
C ARG A 157 16.29 -17.24 -18.23
N ARG A 158 15.16 -16.93 -18.87
CA ARG A 158 15.11 -15.87 -19.91
C ARG A 158 15.46 -14.51 -19.33
N ALA A 159 14.98 -14.19 -18.13
CA ALA A 159 15.23 -12.90 -17.49
C ALA A 159 16.71 -12.68 -17.15
N ALA A 160 17.47 -13.75 -16.88
CA ALA A 160 18.92 -13.66 -16.67
C ALA A 160 19.70 -13.34 -17.95
N VAL A 161 19.11 -13.56 -19.13
CA VAL A 161 19.72 -13.27 -20.44
C VAL A 161 19.24 -11.92 -20.97
N ASP A 162 17.94 -11.69 -20.96
CA ASP A 162 17.30 -10.47 -21.45
C ASP A 162 16.20 -10.01 -20.48
N PRO A 163 16.56 -9.28 -19.41
CA PRO A 163 15.60 -8.81 -18.42
C PRO A 163 14.61 -7.81 -19.01
N ALA A 164 15.03 -6.97 -19.96
CA ALA A 164 14.19 -5.94 -20.56
C ALA A 164 13.04 -6.55 -21.39
N LEU A 165 13.33 -7.60 -22.18
CA LEU A 165 12.31 -8.31 -22.93
C LEU A 165 11.31 -9.02 -22.02
N VAL A 166 11.78 -9.63 -20.93
CA VAL A 166 10.90 -10.30 -19.98
C VAL A 166 10.01 -9.29 -19.26
N ASP A 167 10.57 -8.16 -18.83
CA ASP A 167 9.82 -7.09 -18.18
C ASP A 167 8.72 -6.51 -19.10
N ALA A 168 9.04 -6.28 -20.37
CA ALA A 168 8.08 -5.84 -21.38
C ALA A 168 6.95 -6.86 -21.65
N ARG A 169 7.18 -8.15 -21.37
CA ARG A 169 6.16 -9.22 -21.45
C ARG A 169 5.36 -9.37 -20.18
N ALA A 170 5.96 -9.10 -19.02
CA ALA A 170 5.33 -9.15 -17.72
C ALA A 170 4.42 -7.93 -17.48
N THR A 171 4.79 -6.78 -18.02
CA THR A 171 3.99 -5.56 -17.93
C THR A 171 2.71 -5.74 -18.76
N PRO A 172 1.50 -5.67 -18.16
CA PRO A 172 0.25 -5.77 -18.90
C PRO A 172 0.24 -4.74 -20.04
N ARG A 173 -0.12 -5.17 -21.26
CA ARG A 173 -0.31 -4.25 -22.40
C ARG A 173 -1.58 -3.43 -22.17
N GLY A 174 -1.44 -2.36 -21.41
CA GLY A 174 -2.47 -1.38 -21.11
C GLY A 174 -1.84 -0.26 -20.28
N ALA A 175 -2.19 0.99 -20.56
CA ALA A 175 -1.80 2.08 -19.69
C ALA A 175 -2.22 1.72 -18.25
N LEU A 176 -1.35 1.98 -17.26
CA LEU A 176 -1.76 2.03 -15.86
C LEU A 176 -3.13 2.74 -15.80
N PRO A 177 -4.14 2.14 -15.15
CA PRO A 177 -5.45 2.79 -15.03
C PRO A 177 -5.25 4.24 -14.64
N GLU A 178 -6.04 5.16 -15.18
CA GLU A 178 -5.88 6.58 -14.86
C GLU A 178 -5.92 6.83 -13.34
N THR A 179 -6.64 5.97 -12.62
CA THR A 179 -6.70 5.92 -11.15
C THR A 179 -5.37 5.60 -10.45
N HIS A 180 -4.38 5.05 -11.14
CA HIS A 180 -3.05 4.70 -10.61
C HIS A 180 -1.96 5.70 -11.00
N ARG A 181 -2.26 6.63 -11.92
CA ARG A 181 -1.32 7.72 -12.24
C ARG A 181 -1.28 8.71 -11.08
N LEU A 182 -0.08 9.09 -10.64
CA LEU A 182 0.10 10.13 -9.63
C LEU A 182 -0.16 11.51 -10.26
N SER A 183 -0.79 12.40 -9.51
CA SER A 183 -0.91 13.80 -9.92
C SER A 183 0.45 14.49 -9.70
N GLU A 184 0.96 15.12 -10.75
CA GLU A 184 2.26 15.82 -10.74
C GLU A 184 2.12 17.29 -10.32
N THR A 185 0.93 17.88 -10.51
CA THR A 185 0.64 19.28 -10.21
C THR A 185 -0.53 19.44 -9.25
N LEU A 186 -0.60 20.58 -8.56
CA LEU A 186 -1.71 20.92 -7.67
C LEU A 186 -3.03 21.02 -8.45
N GLU A 187 -2.98 21.51 -9.67
CA GLU A 187 -4.13 21.63 -10.56
C GLU A 187 -4.68 20.23 -10.90
N GLN A 188 -3.83 19.28 -11.27
CA GLN A 188 -4.24 17.88 -11.46
C GLN A 188 -4.79 17.25 -10.17
N VAL A 189 -4.22 17.58 -9.00
CA VAL A 189 -4.72 17.14 -7.68
C VAL A 189 -6.15 17.62 -7.48
N ILE A 190 -6.45 18.88 -7.79
CA ILE A 190 -7.77 19.49 -7.61
C ILE A 190 -8.77 18.92 -8.63
N ASP A 191 -8.43 18.92 -9.92
CA ASP A 191 -9.34 18.51 -10.99
C ASP A 191 -9.80 17.06 -10.81
N ARG A 192 -8.87 16.18 -10.47
CA ARG A 192 -9.19 14.77 -10.20
C ARG A 192 -10.10 14.58 -9.00
N ARG A 193 -9.96 15.40 -7.96
CA ARG A 193 -10.83 15.38 -6.78
C ARG A 193 -12.21 15.94 -7.09
N VAL A 194 -12.29 16.97 -7.94
CA VAL A 194 -13.57 17.51 -8.44
C VAL A 194 -14.32 16.45 -9.23
N ALA A 195 -13.65 15.77 -10.17
CA ALA A 195 -14.23 14.66 -10.92
C ALA A 195 -14.72 13.55 -9.97
N PHE A 196 -13.86 13.12 -9.04
CA PHE A 196 -14.21 12.11 -8.05
C PHE A 196 -15.41 12.52 -7.19
N LEU A 197 -15.44 13.74 -6.64
CA LEU A 197 -16.54 14.21 -5.78
C LEU A 197 -17.86 14.36 -6.54
N THR A 198 -17.78 14.64 -7.85
CA THR A 198 -18.94 14.70 -8.74
C THR A 198 -19.57 13.32 -8.91
N GLU A 199 -18.75 12.30 -9.13
CA GLU A 199 -19.21 10.90 -9.17
C GLU A 199 -19.67 10.40 -7.81
N TYR A 200 -18.92 10.74 -6.76
CA TYR A 200 -19.17 10.33 -5.38
C TYR A 200 -20.54 10.78 -4.90
N GLN A 201 -20.93 12.03 -5.18
CA GLN A 201 -22.22 12.58 -4.76
C GLN A 201 -22.93 13.28 -5.93
N ASN A 202 -22.45 14.45 -6.32
CA ASN A 202 -22.96 15.27 -7.43
C ASN A 202 -22.09 16.52 -7.67
N ALA A 203 -22.39 17.27 -8.73
CA ALA A 203 -21.67 18.50 -9.10
C ALA A 203 -21.72 19.60 -8.02
N ALA A 204 -22.82 19.73 -7.27
CA ALA A 204 -22.91 20.73 -6.20
C ALA A 204 -21.97 20.41 -5.03
N TYR A 205 -21.77 19.12 -4.72
CA TYR A 205 -20.84 18.67 -3.70
C TYR A 205 -19.37 18.92 -4.12
N ALA A 206 -19.04 18.69 -5.39
CA ALA A 206 -17.74 19.04 -5.94
C ALA A 206 -17.51 20.57 -5.97
N ALA A 207 -18.54 21.36 -6.31
CA ALA A 207 -18.46 22.82 -6.29
C ALA A 207 -18.18 23.39 -4.90
N ARG A 208 -18.73 22.78 -3.83
CA ARG A 208 -18.40 23.12 -2.44
C ARG A 208 -16.90 22.95 -2.17
N TYR A 209 -16.33 21.82 -2.58
CA TYR A 209 -14.88 21.56 -2.46
C TYR A 209 -14.06 22.62 -3.21
N THR A 210 -14.37 22.87 -4.49
CA THR A 210 -13.65 23.85 -5.32
C THR A 210 -13.72 25.26 -4.74
N SER A 211 -14.90 25.66 -4.21
CA SER A 211 -15.10 26.98 -3.61
C SER A 211 -14.20 27.18 -2.38
N ILE A 212 -14.09 26.19 -1.51
CA ILE A 212 -13.25 26.26 -0.31
C ILE A 212 -11.77 26.31 -0.67
N VAL A 213 -11.32 25.42 -1.57
CA VAL A 213 -9.92 25.40 -2.04
C VAL A 213 -9.55 26.72 -2.72
N LYS A 214 -10.45 27.28 -3.53
CA LYS A 214 -10.24 28.59 -4.18
C LYS A 214 -10.04 29.71 -3.15
N ARG A 215 -10.89 29.78 -2.12
CA ARG A 215 -10.76 30.80 -1.06
C ARG A 215 -9.46 30.69 -0.28
N ILE A 216 -9.01 29.46 0.01
CA ILE A 216 -7.72 29.22 0.67
C ILE A 216 -6.58 29.65 -0.24
N ARG A 217 -6.63 29.30 -1.53
CA ARG A 217 -5.61 29.70 -2.51
C ARG A 217 -5.49 31.22 -2.64
N GLU A 218 -6.60 31.93 -2.66
CA GLU A 218 -6.61 33.40 -2.69
C GLU A 218 -6.04 34.00 -1.40
N ALA A 219 -6.42 33.46 -0.24
CA ALA A 219 -5.88 33.91 1.04
C ALA A 219 -4.37 33.63 1.17
N GLU A 220 -3.93 32.43 0.76
CA GLU A 220 -2.52 32.05 0.76
C GLU A 220 -1.73 32.97 -0.17
N ALA A 221 -2.15 33.13 -1.43
CA ALA A 221 -1.46 33.98 -2.40
C ALA A 221 -1.29 35.45 -1.95
N ASN A 222 -2.26 35.97 -1.19
CA ASN A 222 -2.19 37.34 -0.63
C ASN A 222 -1.21 37.47 0.54
N CYS A 223 -0.83 36.36 1.18
CA CYS A 223 0.06 36.35 2.34
C CYS A 223 1.45 35.78 2.02
N THR A 224 1.52 34.76 1.18
CA THR A 224 2.71 34.02 0.79
C THR A 224 2.63 33.68 -0.71
N GLY A 225 3.76 33.63 -1.41
CA GLY A 225 3.81 33.09 -2.78
C GLY A 225 3.78 31.56 -2.85
N GLU A 226 3.50 30.90 -1.73
CA GLU A 226 3.56 29.45 -1.58
C GLU A 226 2.23 28.77 -1.96
N LYS A 227 2.25 27.44 -2.08
CA LYS A 227 1.07 26.62 -2.40
C LYS A 227 0.84 25.49 -1.38
N SER A 228 1.62 25.46 -0.30
CA SER A 228 1.67 24.35 0.66
C SER A 228 0.40 24.27 1.51
N LEU A 229 -0.21 25.41 1.87
CA LEU A 229 -1.50 25.43 2.56
C LEU A 229 -2.62 24.98 1.63
N THR A 230 -2.62 25.47 0.38
CA THR A 230 -3.61 25.07 -0.62
C THR A 230 -3.54 23.56 -0.92
N ASP A 231 -2.34 22.99 -1.08
CA ASP A 231 -2.18 21.54 -1.28
C ASP A 231 -2.64 20.74 -0.05
N ALA A 232 -2.27 21.16 1.17
CA ALA A 232 -2.72 20.51 2.40
C ALA A 232 -4.25 20.49 2.51
N VAL A 233 -4.91 21.63 2.26
CA VAL A 233 -6.39 21.73 2.26
C VAL A 233 -7.00 20.90 1.15
N ALA A 234 -6.46 20.95 -0.07
CA ALA A 234 -6.97 20.19 -1.20
C ALA A 234 -7.00 18.68 -0.91
N ARG A 235 -6.00 18.16 -0.18
CA ARG A 235 -5.91 16.75 0.24
C ARG A 235 -6.81 16.45 1.43
N ALA A 236 -6.74 17.24 2.49
CA ALA A 236 -7.43 17.00 3.75
C ALA A 236 -8.95 17.17 3.62
N LEU A 237 -9.41 18.23 2.95
CA LEU A 237 -10.84 18.46 2.70
C LEU A 237 -11.44 17.32 1.88
N PHE A 238 -10.74 16.90 0.82
CA PHE A 238 -11.19 15.78 0.00
C PHE A 238 -11.30 14.49 0.83
N LYS A 239 -10.31 14.19 1.67
CA LYS A 239 -10.34 13.02 2.56
C LYS A 239 -11.58 13.01 3.46
N LEU A 240 -11.93 14.17 4.04
CA LEU A 240 -13.11 14.30 4.89
C LEU A 240 -14.41 14.22 4.09
N MET A 241 -14.44 14.77 2.87
CA MET A 241 -15.64 14.81 2.04
C MET A 241 -15.92 13.47 1.34
N ALA A 242 -14.90 12.66 1.05
CA ALA A 242 -14.97 11.37 0.38
C ALA A 242 -14.79 10.20 1.37
N TYR A 243 -15.52 10.23 2.49
CA TYR A 243 -15.50 9.13 3.45
C TYR A 243 -16.13 7.86 2.84
N LYS A 244 -15.56 6.69 3.14
CA LYS A 244 -16.05 5.41 2.60
C LYS A 244 -17.31 4.97 3.35
N ASP A 245 -18.46 5.32 2.81
CA ASP A 245 -19.75 4.82 3.25
C ASP A 245 -20.29 3.68 2.41
N GLU A 246 -21.45 3.18 2.81
CA GLU A 246 -22.09 2.01 2.20
C GLU A 246 -22.38 2.26 0.72
N TYR A 247 -22.80 3.48 0.35
CA TYR A 247 -23.03 3.87 -1.03
C TYR A 247 -21.72 3.91 -1.85
N GLU A 248 -20.65 4.47 -1.27
CA GLU A 248 -19.35 4.54 -1.94
C GLU A 248 -18.71 3.16 -2.08
N VAL A 249 -18.79 2.31 -1.05
CA VAL A 249 -18.33 0.91 -1.14
C VAL A 249 -19.07 0.20 -2.28
N ALA A 250 -20.39 0.34 -2.35
CA ALA A 250 -21.18 -0.24 -3.42
C ALA A 250 -20.77 0.27 -4.81
N ARG A 251 -20.55 1.59 -4.95
CA ARG A 251 -20.05 2.21 -6.18
C ARG A 251 -18.68 1.67 -6.59
N LEU A 252 -17.75 1.57 -5.64
CA LEU A 252 -16.40 1.05 -5.89
C LEU A 252 -16.43 -0.40 -6.42
N TYR A 253 -17.35 -1.23 -5.96
CA TYR A 253 -17.49 -2.60 -6.46
C TYR A 253 -18.20 -2.70 -7.81
N THR A 254 -19.08 -1.75 -8.16
CA THR A 254 -20.04 -1.95 -9.26
C THR A 254 -19.98 -0.95 -10.40
N GLU A 255 -19.56 0.28 -10.14
CA GLU A 255 -19.46 1.37 -11.13
C GLU A 255 -18.01 1.69 -11.50
N THR A 256 -17.02 1.02 -10.90
CA THR A 256 -15.60 1.14 -11.30
C THR A 256 -15.15 -0.07 -12.11
N ASP A 257 -13.91 -0.01 -12.62
CA ASP A 257 -13.26 -1.11 -13.33
C ASP A 257 -12.96 -2.34 -12.47
N PHE A 258 -13.40 -2.41 -11.20
CA PHE A 258 -13.12 -3.55 -10.32
C PHE A 258 -13.56 -4.89 -10.92
N LEU A 259 -14.85 -5.03 -11.29
CA LEU A 259 -15.36 -6.29 -11.85
C LEU A 259 -14.72 -6.64 -13.18
N LYS A 260 -14.40 -5.63 -13.98
CA LYS A 260 -13.66 -5.80 -15.24
C LYS A 260 -12.26 -6.35 -14.98
N ARG A 261 -11.52 -5.79 -14.03
CA ARG A 261 -10.19 -6.29 -13.64
C ARG A 261 -10.23 -7.71 -13.07
N VAL A 262 -11.29 -8.06 -12.34
CA VAL A 262 -11.48 -9.45 -11.90
C VAL A 262 -11.66 -10.36 -13.12
N ALA A 263 -12.52 -9.98 -14.08
CA ALA A 263 -12.72 -10.75 -15.31
C ALA A 263 -11.46 -10.85 -16.18
N ASP A 264 -10.66 -9.77 -16.26
CA ASP A 264 -9.41 -9.74 -17.02
C ASP A 264 -8.30 -10.60 -16.37
N ARG A 265 -8.40 -10.88 -15.06
CA ARG A 265 -7.37 -11.58 -14.28
C ARG A 265 -7.65 -13.07 -14.08
N PHE A 266 -8.91 -13.47 -14.06
CA PHE A 266 -9.33 -14.83 -13.76
C PHE A 266 -10.03 -15.48 -14.96
N GLU A 267 -9.53 -16.63 -15.40
CA GLU A 267 -10.13 -17.45 -16.45
C GLU A 267 -10.99 -18.57 -15.83
N GLY A 268 -12.06 -19.00 -16.53
CA GLY A 268 -12.95 -20.09 -16.10
C GLY A 268 -14.13 -19.67 -15.22
N PRO A 269 -14.91 -20.62 -14.67
CA PRO A 269 -16.04 -20.32 -13.79
C PRO A 269 -15.51 -19.87 -12.42
N TYR A 270 -15.70 -18.59 -12.07
CA TYR A 270 -15.36 -18.04 -10.77
C TYR A 270 -16.56 -17.34 -10.12
N GLU A 271 -16.58 -17.33 -8.79
CA GLU A 271 -17.59 -16.64 -7.99
C GLU A 271 -16.95 -15.59 -7.09
N VAL A 272 -17.55 -14.39 -7.04
CA VAL A 272 -17.09 -13.30 -6.17
C VAL A 272 -17.88 -13.35 -4.87
N ASN A 273 -17.18 -13.74 -3.79
CA ASN A 273 -17.73 -13.78 -2.43
C ASN A 273 -17.21 -12.58 -1.61
N LEU A 274 -18.13 -11.76 -1.10
CA LEU A 274 -17.82 -10.54 -0.34
C LEU A 274 -17.94 -10.79 1.16
N HIS A 275 -16.95 -10.34 1.93
CA HIS A 275 -16.94 -10.48 3.39
C HIS A 275 -17.29 -9.13 4.02
N LEU A 276 -18.52 -8.98 4.48
CA LEU A 276 -19.08 -7.72 4.95
C LEU A 276 -19.54 -7.84 6.41
N ALA A 277 -19.47 -6.73 7.13
CA ALA A 277 -20.07 -6.59 8.47
C ALA A 277 -21.03 -5.38 8.44
N PRO A 278 -22.24 -5.53 7.88
CA PRO A 278 -23.17 -4.42 7.74
C PRO A 278 -23.54 -3.84 9.12
N PRO A 279 -23.30 -2.55 9.41
CA PRO A 279 -23.45 -2.00 10.76
C PRO A 279 -24.86 -2.11 11.36
N LEU A 280 -25.88 -2.24 10.50
CA LEU A 280 -27.28 -2.33 10.91
C LEU A 280 -27.71 -3.74 11.34
N PHE A 281 -26.99 -4.78 10.92
CA PHE A 281 -27.43 -6.18 11.09
C PHE A 281 -26.33 -7.13 11.56
N ALA A 282 -25.07 -6.70 11.57
CA ALA A 282 -23.97 -7.55 11.99
C ALA A 282 -23.94 -7.67 13.52
N ASP A 283 -23.93 -8.92 13.99
CA ASP A 283 -23.78 -9.22 15.41
C ASP A 283 -22.44 -8.73 15.93
N ARG A 284 -22.42 -8.25 17.17
CA ARG A 284 -21.16 -7.94 17.87
C ARG A 284 -20.63 -9.21 18.51
N ASP A 285 -19.34 -9.41 18.37
CA ASP A 285 -18.63 -10.47 19.03
C ASP A 285 -18.64 -10.25 20.56
N PRO A 286 -19.02 -11.25 21.39
CA PRO A 286 -19.15 -11.06 22.83
C PRO A 286 -17.85 -10.79 23.57
N GLU A 287 -16.70 -11.28 23.05
CA GLU A 287 -15.40 -11.11 23.71
C GLU A 287 -14.70 -9.82 23.27
N SER A 288 -14.75 -9.51 21.97
CA SER A 288 -14.06 -8.34 21.41
C SER A 288 -14.95 -7.10 21.23
N GLY A 289 -16.27 -7.23 21.27
CA GLY A 289 -17.24 -6.16 21.04
C GLY A 289 -17.33 -5.68 19.57
N HIS A 290 -16.58 -6.31 18.66
CA HIS A 290 -16.47 -5.91 17.26
C HIS A 290 -17.54 -6.56 16.37
N LEU A 291 -17.92 -5.91 15.26
CA LEU A 291 -18.89 -6.48 14.31
C LEU A 291 -18.33 -7.75 13.63
N ARG A 292 -19.11 -8.82 13.62
CA ARG A 292 -18.77 -10.08 12.94
C ARG A 292 -18.94 -9.93 11.43
N LYS A 293 -17.95 -10.45 10.68
CA LYS A 293 -18.00 -10.49 9.22
C LYS A 293 -18.76 -11.73 8.78
N HIS A 294 -19.69 -11.54 7.85
CA HIS A 294 -20.42 -12.61 7.19
C HIS A 294 -20.07 -12.64 5.70
N THR A 295 -20.15 -13.83 5.11
CA THR A 295 -19.88 -14.04 3.68
C THR A 295 -21.17 -13.89 2.89
N TYR A 296 -21.13 -13.03 1.88
CA TYR A 296 -22.22 -12.76 0.95
C TYR A 296 -21.79 -13.22 -0.44
N GLY A 297 -22.62 -14.04 -1.07
CA GLY A 297 -22.35 -14.59 -2.39
C GLY A 297 -22.51 -13.57 -3.54
N PRO A 298 -22.40 -14.05 -4.80
CA PRO A 298 -22.48 -13.21 -6.00
C PRO A 298 -23.77 -12.37 -6.12
N TRP A 299 -24.86 -12.78 -5.47
CA TRP A 299 -26.12 -12.04 -5.39
C TRP A 299 -25.99 -10.65 -4.77
N MET A 300 -24.91 -10.38 -4.04
CA MET A 300 -24.67 -9.07 -3.43
C MET A 300 -24.29 -7.98 -4.45
N ILE A 301 -23.72 -8.37 -5.59
CA ILE A 301 -23.32 -7.44 -6.67
C ILE A 301 -24.52 -6.66 -7.24
N PRO A 302 -25.64 -7.29 -7.65
CA PRO A 302 -26.81 -6.53 -8.10
C PRO A 302 -27.38 -5.62 -7.01
N VAL A 303 -27.32 -6.01 -5.72
CA VAL A 303 -27.75 -5.14 -4.62
C VAL A 303 -26.84 -3.91 -4.50
N PHE A 304 -25.52 -4.08 -4.63
CA PHE A 304 -24.59 -2.95 -4.67
C PHE A 304 -24.84 -2.03 -5.88
N ARG A 305 -25.22 -2.55 -7.04
CA ARG A 305 -25.58 -1.69 -8.20
C ARG A 305 -26.77 -0.78 -7.89
N VAL A 306 -27.77 -1.29 -7.16
CA VAL A 306 -28.91 -0.48 -6.73
C VAL A 306 -28.46 0.52 -5.68
N LEU A 307 -27.71 0.07 -4.66
CA LEU A 307 -27.24 0.92 -3.58
C LEU A 307 -26.35 2.07 -4.06
N ALA A 308 -25.47 1.84 -5.05
CA ALA A 308 -24.63 2.87 -5.64
C ALA A 308 -25.45 4.03 -6.27
N LYS A 309 -26.59 3.70 -6.90
CA LYS A 309 -27.52 4.70 -7.46
C LYS A 309 -28.29 5.47 -6.37
N LEU A 310 -28.47 4.87 -5.20
CA LEU A 310 -29.12 5.50 -4.04
C LEU A 310 -28.21 6.47 -3.27
N ARG A 311 -26.98 6.75 -3.75
CA ARG A 311 -26.07 7.75 -3.16
C ARG A 311 -26.70 9.13 -2.95
N ARG A 312 -27.74 9.48 -3.72
CA ARG A 312 -28.51 10.72 -3.55
C ARG A 312 -29.22 10.81 -2.19
N LEU A 313 -29.49 9.68 -1.55
CA LEU A 313 -30.05 9.62 -0.20
C LEU A 313 -29.05 10.06 0.87
N ARG A 314 -27.73 10.02 0.60
CA ARG A 314 -26.68 10.38 1.55
C ARG A 314 -26.96 11.74 2.20
N GLY A 315 -26.97 11.75 3.53
CA GLY A 315 -27.19 12.96 4.32
C GLY A 315 -28.64 13.45 4.40
N THR A 316 -29.58 12.81 3.70
CA THR A 316 -31.02 13.12 3.81
C THR A 316 -31.66 12.38 5.00
N PRO A 317 -32.89 12.73 5.43
CA PRO A 317 -33.59 11.98 6.49
C PRO A 317 -33.86 10.50 6.15
N LEU A 318 -33.88 10.17 4.85
CA LEU A 318 -34.04 8.82 4.32
C LEU A 318 -32.72 8.01 4.34
N ASP A 319 -31.61 8.62 4.73
CA ASP A 319 -30.33 7.95 4.90
C ASP A 319 -30.31 7.10 6.18
N ILE A 320 -30.71 5.84 6.06
CA ILE A 320 -30.71 4.91 7.19
C ILE A 320 -29.29 4.64 7.71
N PHE A 321 -28.30 4.57 6.82
CA PHE A 321 -26.90 4.33 7.19
C PHE A 321 -26.29 5.55 7.88
N GLY A 322 -26.67 6.75 7.44
CA GLY A 322 -26.24 8.03 8.00
C GLY A 322 -26.63 8.26 9.48
N ARG A 323 -27.47 7.41 10.08
CA ARG A 323 -27.91 7.52 11.47
C ARG A 323 -26.90 6.98 12.49
N SER A 324 -25.91 6.19 12.06
CA SER A 324 -24.88 5.68 12.96
C SER A 324 -24.00 6.79 13.54
N GLU A 325 -23.44 6.57 14.73
CA GLU A 325 -22.54 7.53 15.38
C GLU A 325 -21.30 7.84 14.52
N GLU A 326 -20.76 6.82 13.84
CA GLU A 326 -19.62 6.97 12.94
C GLU A 326 -19.97 7.91 11.78
N ARG A 327 -21.10 7.69 11.09
CA ARG A 327 -21.52 8.56 9.96
C ARG A 327 -21.89 9.97 10.40
N ARG A 328 -22.47 10.14 11.59
CA ARG A 328 -22.69 11.47 12.19
C ARG A 328 -21.37 12.18 12.47
N THR A 329 -20.37 11.46 12.97
CA THR A 329 -19.03 11.98 13.23
C THR A 329 -18.35 12.40 11.94
N GLU A 330 -18.34 11.58 10.88
CA GLU A 330 -17.76 11.98 9.57
C GLU A 330 -18.37 13.29 9.04
N ARG A 331 -19.70 13.42 9.08
CA ARG A 331 -20.40 14.63 8.61
C ARG A 331 -20.07 15.85 9.48
N ARG A 332 -19.97 15.65 10.80
CA ARG A 332 -19.59 16.70 11.73
C ARG A 332 -18.17 17.21 11.47
N LEU A 333 -17.22 16.29 11.22
CA LEU A 333 -15.81 16.64 10.95
C LEU A 333 -15.65 17.54 9.73
N ILE A 334 -16.46 17.39 8.69
CA ILE A 334 -16.44 18.30 7.53
C ILE A 334 -16.79 19.73 7.97
N GLY A 335 -17.86 19.89 8.75
CA GLY A 335 -18.31 21.21 9.22
C GLY A 335 -17.34 21.87 10.21
N GLU A 336 -16.78 21.08 11.14
CA GLU A 336 -15.74 21.52 12.06
C GLU A 336 -14.48 21.97 11.31
N TYR A 337 -14.02 21.18 10.34
CA TYR A 337 -12.85 21.51 9.55
C TYR A 337 -13.07 22.78 8.72
N GLU A 338 -14.24 22.97 8.12
CA GLU A 338 -14.57 24.22 7.44
C GLU A 338 -14.57 25.44 8.37
N ALA A 339 -14.95 25.27 9.64
CA ALA A 339 -14.84 26.34 10.63
C ALA A 339 -13.37 26.70 10.91
N VAL A 340 -12.51 25.69 11.04
CA VAL A 340 -11.06 25.87 11.17
C VAL A 340 -10.49 26.59 9.95
N LEU A 341 -10.88 26.20 8.73
CA LEU A 341 -10.42 26.86 7.50
C LEU A 341 -10.88 28.33 7.42
N ARG A 342 -12.11 28.63 7.85
CA ARG A 342 -12.58 30.04 7.94
C ARG A 342 -11.73 30.85 8.92
N GLU A 343 -11.36 30.26 10.05
CA GLU A 343 -10.49 30.91 11.02
C GLU A 343 -9.09 31.14 10.45
N ILE A 344 -8.51 30.13 9.78
CA ILE A 344 -7.23 30.26 9.08
C ILE A 344 -7.26 31.45 8.12
N ILE A 345 -8.26 31.51 7.22
CA ILE A 345 -8.40 32.61 6.25
C ILE A 345 -8.43 33.98 6.94
N SER A 346 -9.12 34.10 8.08
CA SER A 346 -9.29 35.38 8.77
C SER A 346 -8.02 35.93 9.46
N ARG A 347 -7.04 35.07 9.73
CA ARG A 347 -5.83 35.42 10.50
C ARG A 347 -4.53 35.05 9.81
N LEU A 348 -4.58 34.57 8.58
CA LEU A 348 -3.40 34.12 7.85
C LEU A 348 -2.40 35.27 7.67
N SER A 349 -1.13 34.95 7.85
CA SER A 349 0.01 35.84 7.66
C SER A 349 1.23 34.98 7.31
N ALA A 350 2.28 35.60 6.76
CA ALA A 350 3.52 34.88 6.49
C ALA A 350 4.13 34.22 7.75
N ALA A 351 3.97 34.84 8.93
CA ALA A 351 4.54 34.33 10.18
C ALA A 351 3.84 33.08 10.73
N ASN A 352 2.52 32.96 10.56
CA ASN A 352 1.75 31.81 11.06
C ASN A 352 1.40 30.80 9.97
N HIS A 353 1.82 31.03 8.73
CA HIS A 353 1.59 30.14 7.59
C HIS A 353 2.05 28.69 7.83
N PRO A 354 3.27 28.41 8.37
CA PRO A 354 3.66 27.02 8.66
C PRO A 354 2.72 26.31 9.65
N THR A 355 2.18 27.06 10.63
CA THR A 355 1.20 26.52 11.59
C THR A 355 -0.16 26.29 10.92
N ALA A 356 -0.57 27.16 9.99
CA ALA A 356 -1.77 26.96 9.21
C ALA A 356 -1.68 25.69 8.34
N VAL A 357 -0.52 25.44 7.72
CA VAL A 357 -0.27 24.22 6.93
C VAL A 357 -0.40 22.97 7.80
N GLU A 358 0.25 22.97 8.98
CA GLU A 358 0.16 21.86 9.95
C GLU A 358 -1.30 21.61 10.38
N LEU A 359 -2.02 22.68 10.72
CA LEU A 359 -3.42 22.61 11.15
C LEU A 359 -4.33 22.10 10.03
N ALA A 360 -4.11 22.55 8.79
CA ALA A 360 -4.85 22.10 7.62
C ALA A 360 -4.59 20.63 7.29
N ALA A 361 -3.40 20.11 7.58
CA ALA A 361 -3.00 18.73 7.28
C ALA A 361 -3.51 17.70 8.31
N LEU A 362 -3.93 18.10 9.52
CA LEU A 362 -4.35 17.19 10.59
C LEU A 362 -5.36 16.10 10.18
N PRO A 363 -6.39 16.37 9.36
CA PRO A 363 -7.32 15.31 8.94
C PRO A 363 -6.64 14.14 8.23
N LEU A 364 -5.47 14.34 7.62
CA LEU A 364 -4.69 13.29 6.96
C LEU A 364 -4.14 12.25 7.94
N GLU A 365 -4.00 12.60 9.22
CA GLU A 365 -3.54 11.71 10.30
C GLU A 365 -4.66 10.81 10.85
N ILE A 366 -5.93 11.16 10.62
CA ILE A 366 -7.08 10.36 11.05
C ILE A 366 -7.23 9.15 10.11
N ARG A 367 -6.47 8.08 10.36
CA ARG A 367 -6.43 6.86 9.53
C ARG A 367 -7.04 5.66 10.27
N GLY A 368 -7.30 4.59 9.53
CA GLY A 368 -7.88 3.34 10.07
C GLY A 368 -9.41 3.29 10.05
N PHE A 369 -9.96 2.27 10.71
CA PHE A 369 -11.40 1.97 10.77
C PHE A 369 -11.82 1.68 12.22
N GLY A 370 -13.10 1.91 12.54
CA GLY A 370 -13.66 1.60 13.86
C GLY A 370 -12.88 2.25 15.01
N HIS A 371 -12.51 1.45 16.02
CA HIS A 371 -11.80 1.92 17.22
C HIS A 371 -10.44 2.57 16.92
N VAL A 372 -9.72 2.10 15.88
CA VAL A 372 -8.42 2.70 15.47
C VAL A 372 -8.64 4.13 14.97
N LYS A 373 -9.70 4.35 14.18
CA LYS A 373 -10.04 5.67 13.68
C LYS A 373 -10.47 6.61 14.80
N GLN A 374 -11.25 6.10 15.75
CA GLN A 374 -11.67 6.86 16.94
C GLN A 374 -10.48 7.30 17.78
N ALA A 375 -9.52 6.41 18.07
CA ALA A 375 -8.30 6.76 18.80
C ALA A 375 -7.46 7.83 18.06
N ASN A 376 -7.29 7.66 16.74
CA ASN A 376 -6.58 8.64 15.92
C ASN A 376 -7.31 9.99 15.86
N LEU A 377 -8.65 9.99 15.82
CA LEU A 377 -9.46 11.20 15.87
C LEU A 377 -9.27 11.94 17.20
N THR A 378 -9.31 11.25 18.33
CA THR A 378 -9.07 11.86 19.66
C THR A 378 -7.69 12.52 19.72
N ARG A 379 -6.65 11.82 19.24
CA ARG A 379 -5.29 12.38 19.17
C ARG A 379 -5.21 13.60 18.25
N ALA A 380 -5.84 13.53 17.06
CA ALA A 380 -5.87 14.64 16.12
C ALA A 380 -6.59 15.86 16.71
N LYS A 381 -7.68 15.67 17.48
CA LYS A 381 -8.40 16.77 18.14
C LYS A 381 -7.61 17.42 19.27
N ALA A 382 -6.87 16.65 20.06
CA ALA A 382 -5.96 17.21 21.05
C ALA A 382 -4.89 18.09 20.38
N ARG A 383 -4.34 17.63 19.25
CA ARG A 383 -3.33 18.35 18.47
C ARG A 383 -3.91 19.58 17.75
N GLU A 384 -5.15 19.49 17.26
CA GLU A 384 -5.92 20.61 16.68
C GLU A 384 -6.06 21.75 17.69
N ALA A 385 -6.43 21.45 18.94
CA ALA A 385 -6.55 22.46 20.00
C ALA A 385 -5.22 23.16 20.30
N ALA A 386 -4.12 22.40 20.38
CA ALA A 386 -2.78 22.95 20.59
C ALA A 386 -2.33 23.84 19.42
N LEU A 387 -2.54 23.39 18.18
CA LEU A 387 -2.17 24.13 16.97
C LEU A 387 -3.03 25.38 16.78
N LEU A 388 -4.33 25.33 17.09
CA LEU A 388 -5.19 26.53 17.09
C LEU A 388 -4.71 27.56 18.10
N THR A 389 -4.28 27.13 19.29
CA THR A 389 -3.70 28.03 20.29
C THR A 389 -2.43 28.69 19.76
N ARG A 390 -1.52 27.91 19.16
CA ARG A 390 -0.29 28.43 18.52
C ARG A 390 -0.61 29.39 17.37
N PHE A 391 -1.61 29.06 16.55
CA PHE A 391 -2.01 29.86 15.39
C PHE A 391 -2.61 31.23 15.79
N ARG A 392 -3.32 31.27 16.92
CA ARG A 392 -3.94 32.49 17.46
C ARG A 392 -2.94 33.43 18.14
N SER A 393 -1.86 32.89 18.70
CA SER A 393 -0.83 33.67 19.40
C SER A 393 0.03 34.43 18.39
N ARG A 394 -0.03 35.77 18.42
CA ARG A 394 0.53 36.67 17.40
C ARG A 394 2.07 36.88 17.46
N PHE A 395 2.82 36.14 18.27
CA PHE A 395 4.27 36.37 18.42
C PHE A 395 5.07 35.07 18.59
N PRO A 396 6.30 35.00 18.03
CA PRO A 396 7.21 33.90 18.31
C PRO A 396 7.59 33.98 19.78
N ALA A 397 7.50 32.86 20.50
CA ALA A 397 8.32 32.69 21.68
C ALA A 397 9.77 32.66 21.19
N HIS A 398 10.38 33.84 21.04
CA HIS A 398 11.81 33.94 21.28
C HIS A 398 12.03 33.27 22.64
N ALA A 399 12.88 32.24 22.63
CA ALA A 399 13.53 31.76 23.82
C ALA A 399 14.17 32.97 24.52
N LEU A 400 13.44 33.52 25.49
CA LEU A 400 14.03 34.33 26.54
C LEU A 400 14.70 33.33 27.46
N ALA A 401 16.02 33.48 27.54
CA ALA A 401 16.91 32.89 28.49
C ALA A 401 16.26 32.67 29.86
N ALA A 402 16.46 31.46 30.38
CA ALA A 402 16.62 31.25 31.80
C ALA A 402 17.91 30.44 31.97
N GLU A 403 18.75 30.99 32.83
CA GLU A 403 20.09 30.57 33.27
C GLU A 403 20.24 29.09 33.64
#